data_AF-A0A522L428-F1
#
_entry.id   AF-A0A522L428-F1
#
_cell.length_a   1.000
_cell.length_b   1.000
_cell.length_c   1.000
_cell.angle_alpha   90.00
_cell.angle_beta   90.00
_cell.angle_gamma   90.00
#
_symmetry.space_group_name_H-M   'P 1'
#
loop_
_entity.id
_entity.type
_entity.pdbx_description
1 polymer ?
#
loop_
_entity_poly.entity_id
_entity_poly.type
_entity_poly.pdbx_seq_one_letter_code
_entity_poly.pdbx_strand_id
1 'polypeptide(L)'
;MTTKPLRPQSTPTPLPHTVGGFSTVLADPPWRFSNRTGKVAPEHRRLDRYSTMSLDDIMALDVESTLAPRAHLYLWIPNALLPDGLGVMKAWGFRYVSNIVWAKRRKDGGPDGRGVGFYFRNVTELLLFGVRGSMRTLAPGRSQVNMIETRKREHSRKPDEQYELIEACSPGAYLELFARHAHPGWTAWGDEADDDTEPRGQVHKGYEGGAILPPLLPNERLSADRANAMGDNLRSQYQAGRSVRQLAEDTGYSIQRIRTLLRAAETSMRPRGRGAAVSTADLFQAAE
;
A
#
# COMPACT_ATOMS: atom_id res chain seq x y z
N MET A 1 -29.21 13.10 -3.45
CA MET A 1 -28.88 13.95 -2.29
C MET A 1 -27.38 14.21 -2.32
N THR A 2 -26.98 15.42 -2.69
CA THR A 2 -25.57 15.86 -2.75
C THR A 2 -24.99 15.95 -1.34
N THR A 3 -23.95 15.18 -1.05
CA THR A 3 -23.33 15.08 0.27
C THR A 3 -22.34 16.22 0.49
N LYS A 4 -22.56 17.01 1.56
CA LYS A 4 -21.70 18.14 1.95
C LYS A 4 -20.34 17.61 2.48
N PRO A 5 -19.20 18.18 2.04
CA PRO A 5 -17.86 17.77 2.48
C PRO A 5 -17.62 18.13 3.96
N LEU A 6 -16.68 17.39 4.60
CA LEU A 6 -16.29 17.60 6.01
C LEU A 6 -15.46 18.88 6.22
N ARG A 7 -14.75 19.35 5.18
CA ARG A 7 -14.01 20.62 5.15
C ARG A 7 -14.42 21.41 3.90
N PRO A 8 -14.26 22.75 3.88
CA PRO A 8 -14.42 23.53 2.66
C PRO A 8 -13.49 22.97 1.57
N GLN A 9 -14.00 22.80 0.35
CA GLN A 9 -13.14 22.58 -0.81
C GLN A 9 -12.42 23.91 -1.09
N SER A 10 -11.10 23.91 -0.97
CA SER A 10 -10.26 25.00 -1.47
C SER A 10 -10.34 25.01 -2.99
N THR A 11 -10.31 26.18 -3.62
CA THR A 11 -10.18 26.26 -5.07
C THR A 11 -8.85 25.61 -5.47
N PRO A 12 -8.83 24.63 -6.38
CA PRO A 12 -7.59 23.98 -6.78
C PRO A 12 -6.62 25.00 -7.38
N THR A 13 -5.35 24.94 -7.00
CA THR A 13 -4.28 25.71 -7.64
C THR A 13 -4.26 25.37 -9.14
N PRO A 14 -3.95 26.32 -10.04
CA PRO A 14 -3.85 26.02 -11.47
C PRO A 14 -2.95 24.80 -11.73
N LEU A 15 -3.35 23.96 -12.67
CA LEU A 15 -2.54 22.81 -13.06
C LEU A 15 -1.23 23.29 -13.71
N PRO A 16 -0.11 22.59 -13.50
CA PRO A 16 1.15 22.97 -14.10
C PRO A 16 1.13 22.70 -15.61
N HIS A 17 1.95 23.45 -16.35
CA HIS A 17 2.17 23.24 -17.78
C HIS A 17 3.66 23.12 -18.05
N THR A 18 3.99 22.38 -19.11
CA THR A 18 5.35 22.25 -19.63
C THR A 18 5.36 22.37 -21.15
N VAL A 19 6.50 22.69 -21.73
CA VAL A 19 6.66 22.82 -23.18
C VAL A 19 6.35 21.47 -23.84
N GLY A 20 5.37 21.44 -24.74
CA GLY A 20 4.93 20.21 -25.42
C GLY A 20 3.96 19.33 -24.62
N GLY A 21 3.64 19.71 -23.37
CA GLY A 21 2.72 18.98 -22.49
C GLY A 21 3.33 17.74 -21.82
N PHE A 22 2.62 17.18 -20.84
CA PHE A 22 3.04 15.97 -20.14
C PHE A 22 2.70 14.71 -20.94
N SER A 23 3.68 13.83 -21.11
CA SER A 23 3.51 12.54 -21.79
C SER A 23 3.02 11.45 -20.84
N THR A 24 3.18 11.62 -19.53
CA THR A 24 2.77 10.65 -18.52
C THR A 24 2.21 11.35 -17.29
N VAL A 25 1.02 10.93 -16.88
CA VAL A 25 0.35 11.39 -15.65
C VAL A 25 0.17 10.23 -14.69
N LEU A 26 0.54 10.43 -13.43
CA LEU A 26 0.15 9.60 -12.29
C LEU A 26 -0.85 10.38 -11.45
N ALA A 27 -1.93 9.75 -11.01
CA ALA A 27 -2.95 10.42 -10.19
C ALA A 27 -3.47 9.51 -9.07
N ASP A 28 -3.60 10.04 -7.86
CA ASP A 28 -4.29 9.41 -6.72
C ASP A 28 -5.35 10.35 -6.15
N PRO A 29 -6.50 10.55 -6.85
CA PRO A 29 -7.51 11.49 -6.40
C PRO A 29 -8.05 11.18 -5.00
N PRO A 30 -8.44 12.20 -4.22
CA PRO A 30 -9.00 12.01 -2.89
C PRO A 30 -10.48 11.59 -2.98
N TRP A 31 -10.73 10.38 -3.45
CA TRP A 31 -12.07 9.85 -3.77
C TRP A 31 -13.07 9.94 -2.60
N ARG A 32 -14.25 10.53 -2.86
CA ARG A 32 -15.38 10.53 -1.92
C ARG A 32 -16.28 9.31 -2.13
N PHE A 33 -16.47 8.49 -1.09
CA PHE A 33 -17.40 7.36 -1.12
C PHE A 33 -18.84 7.80 -0.85
N SER A 34 -19.80 7.24 -1.57
CA SER A 34 -21.24 7.49 -1.40
C SER A 34 -21.82 6.89 -0.11
N ASN A 35 -21.34 5.72 0.32
CA ASN A 35 -21.84 5.02 1.50
C ASN A 35 -21.07 5.42 2.78
N ARG A 36 -21.72 6.21 3.65
CA ARG A 36 -21.18 6.68 4.95
C ARG A 36 -21.38 5.71 6.13
N THR A 37 -22.18 4.65 5.98
CA THR A 37 -22.48 3.72 7.07
C THR A 37 -21.44 2.61 7.14
N GLY A 38 -20.50 2.74 8.09
CA GLY A 38 -19.52 1.70 8.44
C GLY A 38 -18.07 2.18 8.48
N LYS A 39 -17.18 1.35 9.05
CA LYS A 39 -15.73 1.60 9.27
C LYS A 39 -14.90 1.83 7.99
N VAL A 40 -15.54 1.92 6.82
CA VAL A 40 -14.91 1.96 5.49
C VAL A 40 -14.86 3.39 4.93
N ALA A 41 -15.78 4.26 5.35
CA ALA A 41 -15.81 5.64 4.89
C ALA A 41 -14.67 6.45 5.55
N PRO A 42 -13.84 7.20 4.77
CA PRO A 42 -12.89 8.17 5.33
C PRO A 42 -13.55 9.17 6.28
N GLU A 43 -14.86 9.39 6.08
CA GLU A 43 -15.68 10.36 6.80
C GLU A 43 -16.29 9.83 8.11
N HIS A 44 -16.00 8.59 8.51
CA HIS A 44 -16.43 8.06 9.80
C HIS A 44 -15.62 8.74 10.92
N ARG A 45 -16.30 9.29 11.96
CA ARG A 45 -15.78 10.09 13.11
C ARG A 45 -14.50 9.63 13.83
N ARG A 46 -13.89 8.49 13.48
CA ARG A 46 -12.59 7.99 13.98
C ARG A 46 -11.44 8.10 12.94
N LEU A 47 -11.71 8.63 11.74
CA LEU A 47 -10.82 8.61 10.56
C LEU A 47 -10.70 9.97 9.85
N ASP A 48 -11.03 11.09 10.50
CA ASP A 48 -10.84 12.47 9.98
C ASP A 48 -9.37 12.70 9.59
N ARG A 49 -9.01 12.39 8.34
CA ARG A 49 -7.60 12.26 7.92
C ARG A 49 -7.22 13.11 6.70
N TYR A 50 -8.09 13.33 5.69
CA TYR A 50 -7.85 14.25 4.56
C TYR A 50 -9.16 14.75 3.92
N SER A 51 -9.12 15.89 3.21
CA SER A 51 -10.25 16.41 2.43
C SER A 51 -10.53 15.50 1.22
N THR A 52 -11.81 15.17 0.97
CA THR A 52 -12.25 14.36 -0.19
C THR A 52 -12.89 15.23 -1.27
N MET A 53 -12.79 14.79 -2.53
CA MET A 53 -13.34 15.47 -3.70
C MET A 53 -14.50 14.66 -4.28
N SER A 54 -15.56 15.33 -4.74
CA SER A 54 -16.67 14.63 -5.38
C SER A 54 -16.24 14.09 -6.74
N LEU A 55 -16.95 13.07 -7.24
CA LEU A 55 -16.67 12.51 -8.56
C LEU A 55 -16.75 13.58 -9.66
N ASP A 56 -17.79 14.41 -9.61
CA ASP A 56 -18.01 15.48 -10.58
C ASP A 56 -16.87 16.50 -10.55
N ASP A 57 -16.39 16.87 -9.36
CA ASP A 57 -15.24 17.78 -9.25
C ASP A 57 -13.96 17.15 -9.82
N ILE A 58 -13.70 15.86 -9.53
CA ILE A 58 -12.52 15.15 -10.06
C ILE A 58 -12.58 15.12 -11.60
N MET A 59 -13.75 14.82 -12.16
CA MET A 59 -13.98 14.81 -13.61
C MET A 59 -13.84 16.20 -14.23
N ALA A 60 -14.19 17.26 -13.50
CA ALA A 60 -14.15 18.64 -13.97
C ALA A 60 -12.73 19.25 -14.01
N LEU A 61 -11.72 18.57 -13.46
CA LEU A 61 -10.34 19.02 -13.61
C LEU A 61 -9.93 19.01 -15.09
N ASP A 62 -9.43 20.16 -15.56
CA ASP A 62 -8.94 20.34 -16.93
C ASP A 62 -7.55 19.73 -17.12
N VAL A 63 -7.43 18.41 -16.86
CA VAL A 63 -6.19 17.67 -17.05
C VAL A 63 -5.78 17.69 -18.52
N GLU A 64 -6.75 17.65 -19.43
CA GLU A 64 -6.53 17.58 -20.88
C GLU A 64 -5.65 18.73 -21.40
N SER A 65 -5.79 19.95 -20.89
CA SER A 65 -4.98 21.10 -21.31
C SER A 65 -3.50 21.04 -20.91
N THR A 66 -3.13 20.12 -20.00
CA THR A 66 -1.75 19.92 -19.56
C THR A 66 -1.01 18.87 -20.39
N LEU A 67 -1.72 18.08 -21.19
CA LEU A 67 -1.20 16.87 -21.81
C LEU A 67 -0.50 17.12 -23.14
N ALA A 68 0.50 16.30 -23.43
CA ALA A 68 1.00 16.12 -24.79
C ALA A 68 -0.10 15.51 -25.70
N PRO A 69 0.00 15.61 -27.04
CA PRO A 69 -0.96 15.00 -27.97
C PRO A 69 -1.11 13.48 -27.80
N ARG A 70 -0.07 12.82 -27.28
CA ARG A 70 -0.07 11.40 -26.91
C ARG A 70 0.44 11.30 -25.49
N ALA A 71 -0.33 10.64 -24.63
CA ALA A 71 0.03 10.54 -23.22
C ALA A 71 -0.46 9.23 -22.60
N HIS A 72 0.19 8.82 -21.52
CA HIS A 72 -0.24 7.74 -20.64
C HIS A 72 -0.84 8.31 -19.34
N LEU A 73 -1.85 7.61 -18.82
CA LEU A 73 -2.43 7.88 -17.51
C LEU A 73 -2.31 6.63 -16.64
N TYR A 74 -1.81 6.82 -15.43
CA TYR A 74 -1.80 5.87 -14.33
C TYR A 74 -2.71 6.42 -13.22
N LEU A 75 -3.91 5.86 -13.07
CA LEU A 75 -4.92 6.35 -12.14
C LEU A 75 -5.18 5.34 -11.00
N TRP A 76 -4.80 5.71 -9.78
CA TRP A 76 -5.13 4.93 -8.59
C TRP A 76 -6.61 5.01 -8.27
N ILE A 77 -7.20 3.84 -8.00
CA ILE A 77 -8.59 3.74 -7.60
C ILE A 77 -8.78 2.74 -6.45
N PRO A 78 -9.71 3.01 -5.52
CA PRO A 78 -10.26 1.97 -4.67
C PRO A 78 -11.05 0.96 -5.51
N ASN A 79 -10.97 -0.33 -5.16
CA ASN A 79 -11.66 -1.40 -5.90
C ASN A 79 -13.17 -1.15 -6.11
N ALA A 80 -13.82 -0.53 -5.13
CA ALA A 80 -15.26 -0.25 -5.18
C ALA A 80 -15.63 0.87 -6.16
N LEU A 81 -14.67 1.70 -6.57
CA LEU A 81 -14.86 2.87 -7.42
C LEU A 81 -14.35 2.64 -8.85
N LEU A 82 -14.19 1.38 -9.27
CA LEU A 82 -13.77 1.06 -10.63
C LEU A 82 -14.64 1.70 -11.72
N PRO A 83 -15.99 1.68 -11.65
CA PRO A 83 -16.82 2.38 -12.63
C PRO A 83 -16.55 3.89 -12.68
N ASP A 84 -16.40 4.53 -11.52
CA ASP A 84 -16.13 5.96 -11.39
C ASP A 84 -14.76 6.32 -11.96
N GLY A 85 -13.74 5.49 -11.68
CA GLY A 85 -12.39 5.63 -12.23
C GLY A 85 -12.36 5.58 -13.75
N LEU A 86 -13.10 4.65 -14.36
CA LEU A 86 -13.24 4.59 -15.83
C LEU A 86 -13.94 5.84 -16.38
N GLY A 87 -14.90 6.39 -15.64
CA GLY A 87 -15.53 7.66 -15.95
C GLY A 87 -14.55 8.83 -15.94
N VAL A 88 -13.70 8.92 -14.91
CA VAL A 88 -12.64 9.94 -14.80
C VAL A 88 -11.64 9.85 -15.94
N MET A 89 -11.16 8.64 -16.28
CA MET A 89 -10.27 8.46 -17.43
C MET A 89 -10.89 9.01 -18.72
N LYS A 90 -12.17 8.71 -18.96
CA LYS A 90 -12.90 9.22 -20.12
C LYS A 90 -13.02 10.74 -20.09
N ALA A 91 -13.36 11.33 -18.94
CA ALA A 91 -13.51 12.78 -18.77
C ALA A 91 -12.19 13.51 -19.04
N TRP A 92 -11.05 12.94 -18.63
CA TRP A 92 -9.71 13.49 -18.90
C TRP A 92 -9.16 13.14 -20.29
N GLY A 93 -9.95 12.53 -21.17
CA GLY A 93 -9.55 12.23 -22.55
C GLY A 93 -8.66 11.00 -22.73
N PHE A 94 -8.67 10.06 -21.79
CA PHE A 94 -7.94 8.79 -21.87
C PHE A 94 -8.88 7.61 -22.12
N ARG A 95 -8.45 6.70 -23.01
CA ARG A 95 -9.08 5.39 -23.18
C ARG A 95 -8.42 4.39 -22.23
N TYR A 96 -9.22 3.67 -21.44
CA TYR A 96 -8.73 2.54 -20.65
C TYR A 96 -8.13 1.45 -21.53
N VAL A 97 -6.99 0.91 -21.13
CA VAL A 97 -6.27 -0.17 -21.83
C VAL A 97 -6.10 -1.40 -20.96
N SER A 98 -5.57 -1.23 -19.75
CA SER A 98 -5.29 -2.32 -18.80
C SER A 98 -5.18 -1.76 -17.39
N ASN A 99 -4.85 -2.59 -16.40
CA ASN A 99 -4.57 -2.18 -15.04
C ASN A 99 -3.38 -2.94 -14.46
N ILE A 100 -2.73 -2.34 -13.46
CA ILE A 100 -1.74 -2.95 -12.60
C ILE A 100 -2.39 -3.16 -11.23
N VAL A 101 -2.25 -4.36 -10.67
CA VAL A 101 -2.79 -4.70 -9.35
C VAL A 101 -1.70 -4.51 -8.31
N TRP A 102 -1.95 -3.67 -7.30
CA TRP A 102 -1.13 -3.66 -6.10
C TRP A 102 -1.65 -4.69 -5.11
N ALA A 103 -0.93 -5.79 -4.94
CA ALA A 103 -1.21 -6.80 -3.93
C ALA A 103 -0.49 -6.47 -2.62
N LYS A 104 -1.26 -6.21 -1.57
CA LYS A 104 -0.75 -5.92 -0.23
C LYS A 104 -0.41 -7.22 0.46
N ARG A 105 0.87 -7.44 0.70
CA ARG A 105 1.38 -8.67 1.31
C ARG A 105 1.69 -8.49 2.79
N ARG A 106 1.55 -9.57 3.54
CA ARG A 106 2.13 -9.72 4.88
C ARG A 106 3.61 -10.05 4.77
N LYS A 107 4.29 -10.11 5.91
CA LYS A 107 5.72 -10.51 5.96
C LYS A 107 5.93 -11.91 5.39
N ASP A 108 4.95 -12.80 5.49
CA ASP A 108 4.98 -14.18 5.00
C ASP A 108 4.56 -14.34 3.53
N GLY A 109 4.41 -13.25 2.77
CA GLY A 109 3.96 -13.30 1.36
C GLY A 109 2.47 -13.60 1.16
N GLY A 110 1.73 -13.91 2.23
CA GLY A 110 0.27 -14.04 2.16
C GLY A 110 -0.44 -12.69 2.00
N PRO A 111 -1.73 -12.67 1.62
CA PRO A 111 -2.51 -11.45 1.51
C PRO A 111 -2.70 -10.74 2.88
N ASP A 112 -2.63 -9.42 2.89
CA ASP A 112 -2.84 -8.59 4.10
C ASP A 112 -4.32 -8.55 4.50
N GLY A 113 -4.77 -9.58 5.22
CA GLY A 113 -6.17 -9.76 5.66
C GLY A 113 -6.74 -8.67 6.58
N ARG A 114 -5.97 -7.63 6.91
CA ARG A 114 -6.41 -6.46 7.68
C ARG A 114 -7.17 -5.43 6.83
N GLY A 115 -7.29 -5.66 5.51
CA GLY A 115 -8.07 -4.84 4.60
C GLY A 115 -9.52 -4.62 5.06
N VAL A 116 -10.04 -3.42 4.86
CA VAL A 116 -11.44 -3.08 5.17
C VAL A 116 -12.26 -3.14 3.87
N GLY A 117 -13.44 -3.77 3.91
CA GLY A 117 -14.40 -3.82 2.81
C GLY A 117 -15.70 -4.49 3.24
N PHE A 118 -16.80 -4.18 2.53
CA PHE A 118 -18.15 -4.64 2.90
C PHE A 118 -18.42 -6.09 2.49
N TYR A 119 -18.00 -6.47 1.27
CA TYR A 119 -18.19 -7.82 0.73
C TYR A 119 -16.94 -8.69 0.85
N PHE A 120 -15.77 -8.10 0.53
CA PHE A 120 -14.48 -8.78 0.61
C PHE A 120 -13.46 -7.93 1.37
N ARG A 121 -12.45 -8.58 1.94
CA ARG A 121 -11.30 -7.90 2.53
C ARG A 121 -10.45 -7.32 1.40
N ASN A 122 -10.33 -5.99 1.35
CA ASN A 122 -9.50 -5.32 0.34
C ASN A 122 -8.01 -5.51 0.63
N VAL A 123 -7.43 -6.55 0.02
CA VAL A 123 -5.99 -6.84 0.05
C VAL A 123 -5.28 -6.36 -1.22
N THR A 124 -6.02 -5.74 -2.14
CA THR A 124 -5.52 -5.16 -3.37
C THR A 124 -6.02 -3.73 -3.56
N GLU A 125 -5.31 -2.95 -4.38
CA GLU A 125 -5.81 -1.73 -5.03
C GLU A 125 -5.44 -1.78 -6.53
N LEU A 126 -6.14 -1.02 -7.36
CA LEU A 126 -5.90 -0.98 -8.81
C LEU A 126 -5.27 0.35 -9.21
N LEU A 127 -4.25 0.25 -10.07
CA LEU A 127 -3.70 1.36 -10.83
C LEU A 127 -4.14 1.18 -12.30
N LEU A 128 -5.15 1.94 -12.72
CA LEU A 128 -5.66 1.87 -14.08
C LEU A 128 -4.63 2.48 -15.04
N PHE A 129 -4.46 1.86 -16.20
CA PHE A 129 -3.60 2.34 -17.28
C PHE A 129 -4.43 2.77 -18.48
N GLY A 130 -4.31 4.04 -18.85
CA GLY A 130 -5.01 4.69 -19.95
C GLY A 130 -4.07 5.30 -20.97
N VAL A 131 -4.57 5.45 -22.19
CA VAL A 131 -3.83 6.07 -23.30
C VAL A 131 -4.67 7.15 -23.95
N ARG A 132 -4.04 8.31 -24.18
CA ARG A 132 -4.52 9.39 -25.05
C ARG A 132 -3.79 9.29 -26.39
N GLY A 133 -4.55 9.40 -27.48
CA GLY A 133 -4.03 9.18 -28.84
C GLY A 133 -3.61 7.73 -29.08
N SER A 134 -2.63 7.53 -29.97
CA SER A 134 -2.06 6.20 -30.27
C SER A 134 -0.63 6.10 -29.74
N MET A 135 -0.49 5.44 -28.59
CA MET A 135 0.79 5.31 -27.89
C MET A 135 0.93 3.89 -27.30
N ARG A 136 2.10 3.29 -27.49
CA ARG A 136 2.50 2.07 -26.80
C ARG A 136 3.46 2.43 -25.66
N THR A 137 3.51 1.58 -24.66
CA THR A 137 4.59 1.59 -23.67
C THR A 137 5.96 1.47 -24.34
N LEU A 138 6.98 1.98 -23.65
CA LEU A 138 8.39 1.76 -23.99
C LEU A 138 8.73 0.27 -23.95
N ALA A 139 9.88 -0.09 -24.51
CA ALA A 139 10.29 -1.50 -24.63
C ALA A 139 10.19 -2.32 -23.32
N PRO A 140 10.55 -1.79 -22.13
CA PRO A 140 10.41 -2.52 -20.86
C PRO A 140 8.96 -2.90 -20.52
N GLY A 141 7.98 -2.10 -20.97
CA GLY A 141 6.56 -2.36 -20.73
C GLY A 141 6.03 -3.63 -21.41
N ARG A 142 6.81 -4.27 -22.30
CA ARG A 142 6.43 -5.54 -22.96
C ARG A 142 6.65 -6.76 -22.07
N SER A 143 7.58 -6.67 -21.13
CA SER A 143 7.91 -7.72 -20.15
C SER A 143 7.43 -7.38 -18.74
N GLN A 144 7.00 -6.13 -18.50
CA GLN A 144 6.46 -5.70 -17.22
C GLN A 144 5.19 -6.47 -16.89
N VAL A 145 5.19 -7.17 -15.76
CA VAL A 145 3.98 -7.81 -15.23
C VAL A 145 3.05 -6.77 -14.62
N ASN A 146 1.76 -7.02 -14.70
CA ASN A 146 0.74 -6.08 -14.22
C ASN A 146 0.44 -6.23 -12.72
N MET A 147 1.46 -6.45 -11.91
CA MET A 147 1.34 -6.63 -10.46
C MET A 147 2.50 -5.94 -9.74
N ILE A 148 2.18 -5.22 -8.67
CA ILE A 148 3.13 -4.73 -7.67
C ILE A 148 2.82 -5.45 -6.36
N GLU A 149 3.81 -6.08 -5.73
CA GLU A 149 3.63 -6.76 -4.45
C GLU A 149 4.50 -6.14 -3.38
N THR A 150 3.88 -5.51 -2.37
CA THR A 150 4.63 -4.87 -1.29
C THR A 150 3.94 -5.08 0.06
N ARG A 151 4.71 -4.96 1.14
CA ARG A 151 4.14 -4.88 2.48
C ARG A 151 3.47 -3.53 2.66
N LYS A 152 2.23 -3.53 3.15
CA LYS A 152 1.47 -2.30 3.41
C LYS A 152 2.25 -1.40 4.38
N ARG A 153 2.49 -0.15 3.94
CA ARG A 153 3.10 0.93 4.74
C ARG A 153 2.01 1.72 5.48
N GLU A 154 2.29 2.96 5.90
CA GLU A 154 1.30 3.83 6.53
C GLU A 154 -0.01 3.96 5.73
N HIS A 155 -1.08 4.37 6.41
CA HIS A 155 -2.41 4.40 5.82
C HIS A 155 -2.44 5.28 4.56
N SER A 156 -2.97 4.72 3.47
CA SER A 156 -3.16 5.41 2.19
C SER A 156 -1.89 5.73 1.40
N ARG A 157 -0.69 5.34 1.86
CA ARG A 157 0.53 5.47 1.04
C ARG A 157 0.61 4.37 -0.02
N LYS A 158 0.78 4.79 -1.27
CA LYS A 158 0.97 3.92 -2.44
C LYS A 158 2.42 3.38 -2.50
N PRO A 159 2.70 2.27 -3.19
CA PRO A 159 4.05 1.71 -3.26
C PRO A 159 4.98 2.63 -4.07
N ASP A 160 6.18 2.93 -3.53
CA ASP A 160 7.19 3.73 -4.25
C ASP A 160 7.66 3.02 -5.53
N GLU A 161 7.55 1.69 -5.58
CA GLU A 161 7.85 0.84 -6.73
C GLU A 161 7.05 1.22 -7.99
N GLN A 162 5.96 2.01 -7.84
CA GLN A 162 5.22 2.58 -8.96
C GLN A 162 6.08 3.51 -9.82
N TYR A 163 6.99 4.29 -9.25
CA TYR A 163 7.75 5.31 -9.97
C TYR A 163 8.72 4.67 -10.96
N GLU A 164 9.56 3.74 -10.47
CA GLU A 164 10.49 2.97 -11.31
C GLU A 164 9.76 2.22 -12.43
N LEU A 165 8.61 1.59 -12.11
CA LEU A 165 7.79 0.92 -13.10
C LEU A 165 7.31 1.88 -14.19
N ILE A 166 6.77 3.05 -13.80
CA ILE A 166 6.20 4.02 -14.74
C ILE A 166 7.31 4.64 -15.59
N GLU A 167 8.43 5.04 -15.00
CA GLU A 167 9.58 5.64 -15.68
C GLU A 167 10.20 4.67 -16.70
N ALA A 168 10.28 3.38 -16.37
CA ALA A 168 10.76 2.36 -17.30
C ALA A 168 9.77 2.11 -18.46
N CYS A 169 8.47 2.20 -18.21
CA CYS A 169 7.43 1.81 -19.16
C CYS A 169 6.87 2.98 -20.00
N SER A 170 7.07 4.23 -19.58
CA SER A 170 6.42 5.40 -20.17
C SER A 170 7.38 6.58 -20.27
N PRO A 171 7.32 7.37 -21.36
CA PRO A 171 8.19 8.53 -21.52
C PRO A 171 7.71 9.72 -20.70
N GLY A 172 8.66 10.59 -20.31
CA GLY A 172 8.37 11.90 -19.76
C GLY A 172 7.91 12.92 -20.84
N ALA A 173 7.57 14.15 -20.46
CA ALA A 173 7.58 14.69 -19.10
C ALA A 173 6.51 14.05 -18.18
N TYR A 174 6.79 14.02 -16.88
CA TYR A 174 5.98 13.35 -15.86
C TYR A 174 5.25 14.34 -14.94
N LEU A 175 3.96 14.10 -14.71
CA LEU A 175 3.10 14.85 -13.79
C LEU A 175 2.48 13.91 -12.75
N GLU A 176 2.60 14.25 -11.48
CA GLU A 176 1.86 13.60 -10.39
C GLU A 176 0.76 14.52 -9.86
N LEU A 177 -0.50 14.11 -10.05
CA LEU A 177 -1.67 14.80 -9.53
C LEU A 177 -2.06 14.23 -8.15
N PHE A 178 -2.40 15.13 -7.25
CA PHE A 178 -2.67 14.87 -5.84
C PHE A 178 -1.47 14.29 -5.09
N ALA A 179 -0.26 14.72 -5.48
CA ALA A 179 0.99 14.32 -4.85
C ALA A 179 1.02 14.75 -3.37
N ARG A 180 1.58 13.88 -2.51
CA ARG A 180 1.86 14.19 -1.10
C ARG A 180 3.33 14.45 -0.81
N HIS A 181 4.19 14.11 -1.76
CA HIS A 181 5.62 14.25 -1.68
C HIS A 181 6.15 14.52 -3.08
N ALA A 182 7.20 15.33 -3.20
CA ALA A 182 7.92 15.45 -4.45
C ALA A 182 8.65 14.13 -4.78
N HIS A 183 8.67 13.76 -6.07
CA HIS A 183 9.55 12.72 -6.60
C HIS A 183 10.52 13.37 -7.60
N PRO A 184 11.84 13.11 -7.50
CA PRO A 184 12.81 13.65 -8.46
C PRO A 184 12.40 13.37 -9.90
N GLY A 185 12.45 14.39 -10.76
CA GLY A 185 12.08 14.28 -12.18
C GLY A 185 10.57 14.36 -12.47
N TRP A 186 9.72 14.46 -11.44
CA TRP A 186 8.27 14.64 -11.59
C TRP A 186 7.86 16.06 -11.26
N THR A 187 6.91 16.59 -12.03
CA THR A 187 6.16 17.78 -11.61
C THR A 187 5.05 17.34 -10.67
N ALA A 188 5.04 17.83 -9.44
CA ALA A 188 4.04 17.51 -8.44
C ALA A 188 2.93 18.58 -8.40
N TRP A 189 1.69 18.16 -8.26
CA TRP A 189 0.55 19.03 -8.00
C TRP A 189 -0.31 18.42 -6.89
N GLY A 190 -0.49 19.11 -5.78
CA GLY A 190 -1.29 18.65 -4.64
C GLY A 190 -1.19 19.58 -3.44
N ASP A 191 -2.19 19.51 -2.55
CA ASP A 191 -2.28 20.37 -1.35
C ASP A 191 -1.12 20.16 -0.35
N GLU A 192 -0.38 19.05 -0.47
CA GLU A 192 0.77 18.68 0.37
C GLU A 192 2.06 18.55 -0.46
N ALA A 193 2.12 19.15 -1.66
CA ALA A 193 3.24 18.98 -2.59
C ALA A 193 4.44 19.93 -2.38
N ASP A 194 4.33 20.92 -1.49
CA ASP A 194 5.45 21.81 -1.13
C ASP A 194 6.45 21.09 -0.20
N ASP A 195 7.76 21.26 -0.47
CA ASP A 195 8.86 20.64 0.28
C ASP A 195 8.83 20.94 1.79
N ASP A 196 8.17 22.03 2.21
CA ASP A 196 8.06 22.48 3.60
C ASP A 196 6.84 21.91 4.35
N THR A 197 6.00 21.09 3.71
CA THR A 197 4.80 20.54 4.34
C THR A 197 5.06 19.15 4.89
N GLU A 198 5.04 19.00 6.22
CA GLU A 198 5.05 17.66 6.83
C GLU A 198 3.81 16.86 6.37
N PRO A 199 4.00 15.74 5.66
CA PRO A 199 2.91 14.90 5.18
C PRO A 199 2.12 14.37 6.37
N ARG A 200 0.80 14.50 6.34
CA ARG A 200 -0.01 14.02 7.46
C ARG A 200 0.03 12.49 7.46
N GLY A 201 0.08 11.88 8.64
CA GLY A 201 0.02 10.42 8.81
C GLY A 201 0.88 9.93 9.97
N GLN A 202 0.27 9.42 11.04
CA GLN A 202 1.05 8.82 12.13
C GLN A 202 1.62 7.46 11.73
N VAL A 203 2.94 7.31 11.82
CA VAL A 203 3.64 6.03 11.70
C VAL A 203 3.29 5.16 12.91
N HIS A 204 2.59 4.06 12.67
CA HIS A 204 2.36 3.04 13.68
C HIS A 204 3.35 1.89 13.45
N LYS A 205 4.01 1.38 14.51
CA LYS A 205 5.03 0.30 14.49
C LYS A 205 4.70 -0.97 13.67
N GLY A 206 3.44 -1.16 13.25
CA GLY A 206 2.99 -2.26 12.40
C GLY A 206 2.91 -1.97 10.89
N TYR A 207 3.36 -0.79 10.45
CA TYR A 207 3.20 -0.27 9.07
C TYR A 207 4.50 0.30 8.48
N GLU A 208 5.66 -0.16 8.92
CA GLU A 208 6.97 0.34 8.45
C GLU A 208 7.40 -0.24 7.08
N GLY A 209 6.58 -1.10 6.45
CA GLY A 209 6.96 -1.79 5.20
C GLY A 209 7.99 -2.90 5.42
N GLY A 210 8.91 -3.07 4.45
CA GLY A 210 10.04 -4.02 4.49
C GLY A 210 9.93 -5.21 3.53
N ALA A 211 10.98 -6.05 3.50
CA ALA A 211 11.05 -7.21 2.62
C ALA A 211 9.89 -8.21 2.86
N ILE A 212 9.31 -8.71 1.77
CA ILE A 212 8.39 -9.85 1.78
C ILE A 212 9.26 -11.11 1.91
N LEU A 213 9.08 -11.88 3.00
CA LEU A 213 9.64 -13.22 3.04
C LEU A 213 8.81 -14.10 2.09
N PRO A 214 9.45 -15.05 1.39
CA PRO A 214 8.74 -15.91 0.46
C PRO A 214 7.54 -16.60 1.14
N PRO A 215 6.35 -16.61 0.52
CA PRO A 215 5.27 -17.46 1.00
C PRO A 215 5.72 -18.92 0.97
N LEU A 216 5.46 -19.63 2.06
CA LEU A 216 5.73 -21.06 2.16
C LEU A 216 4.42 -21.81 2.13
N LEU A 217 4.23 -22.63 1.11
CA LEU A 217 3.07 -23.53 1.06
C LEU A 217 3.16 -24.53 2.22
N PRO A 218 2.01 -24.98 2.76
CA PRO A 218 2.00 -26.13 3.66
C PRO A 218 2.77 -27.29 3.01
N ASN A 219 3.76 -27.83 3.74
CA ASN A 219 4.66 -28.90 3.29
C ASN A 219 5.66 -28.54 2.17
N GLU A 220 5.86 -27.25 1.83
CA GLU A 220 6.94 -26.86 0.93
C GLU A 220 8.30 -27.27 1.51
N ARG A 221 9.07 -28.01 0.70
CA ARG A 221 10.47 -28.33 0.97
C ARG A 221 11.31 -27.11 0.61
N LEU A 222 11.89 -26.51 1.62
CA LEU A 222 12.83 -25.41 1.45
C LEU A 222 14.20 -25.96 1.06
N SER A 223 14.91 -25.26 0.18
CA SER A 223 16.36 -25.45 0.04
C SER A 223 17.06 -25.07 1.35
N ALA A 224 18.22 -25.68 1.62
CA ALA A 224 19.00 -25.40 2.83
C ALA A 224 19.31 -23.91 2.98
N ASP A 225 19.77 -23.27 1.90
CA ASP A 225 20.11 -21.84 1.90
C ASP A 225 18.91 -20.95 2.25
N ARG A 226 17.74 -21.26 1.70
CA ARG A 226 16.51 -20.50 1.96
C ARG A 226 16.00 -20.74 3.38
N ALA A 227 16.11 -21.96 3.90
CA ALA A 227 15.77 -22.27 5.29
C ALA A 227 16.68 -21.55 6.28
N ASN A 228 17.98 -21.46 5.98
CA ASN A 228 18.97 -20.76 6.81
C ASN A 228 18.71 -19.25 6.85
N ALA A 229 18.56 -18.60 5.70
CA ALA A 229 18.28 -17.16 5.65
C ALA A 229 16.97 -16.77 6.38
N MET A 230 15.93 -17.58 6.22
CA MET A 230 14.67 -17.39 6.96
C MET A 230 14.82 -17.68 8.45
N GLY A 231 15.60 -18.70 8.80
CA GLY A 231 15.94 -19.07 10.17
C GLY A 231 16.71 -17.96 10.89
N ASP A 232 17.67 -17.30 10.24
CA ASP A 232 18.45 -16.21 10.83
C ASP A 232 17.57 -15.00 11.15
N ASN A 233 16.62 -14.64 10.28
CA ASN A 233 15.67 -13.57 10.56
C ASN A 233 14.77 -13.90 11.76
N LEU A 234 14.37 -15.16 11.91
CA LEU A 234 13.58 -15.64 13.05
C LEU A 234 14.42 -15.72 14.33
N ARG A 235 15.69 -16.14 14.22
CA ARG A 235 16.67 -16.21 15.31
C ARG A 235 16.83 -14.84 15.95
N SER A 236 17.05 -13.79 15.16
CA SER A 236 17.22 -12.42 15.69
C SER A 236 15.99 -11.95 16.47
N GLN A 237 14.79 -12.20 15.96
CA GLN A 237 13.54 -11.85 16.67
C GLN A 237 13.32 -12.70 17.92
N TYR A 238 13.69 -13.99 17.87
CA TYR A 238 13.65 -14.87 19.02
C TYR A 238 14.65 -14.43 20.08
N GLN A 239 15.88 -14.06 19.74
CA GLN A 239 16.87 -13.56 20.70
C GLN A 239 16.44 -12.22 21.31
N ALA A 240 15.74 -11.38 20.56
CA ALA A 240 15.16 -10.12 21.02
C ALA A 240 13.94 -10.25 21.96
N GLY A 241 13.60 -11.45 22.42
CA GLY A 241 12.56 -11.64 23.44
C GLY A 241 11.30 -12.35 22.94
N ARG A 242 11.02 -12.39 21.63
CA ARG A 242 9.77 -13.01 21.11
C ARG A 242 9.72 -14.51 21.36
N SER A 243 8.53 -15.00 21.71
CA SER A 243 8.26 -16.44 21.87
C SER A 243 8.00 -17.11 20.52
N VAL A 244 8.18 -18.43 20.45
CA VAL A 244 7.83 -19.24 19.27
C VAL A 244 6.36 -19.04 18.85
N ARG A 245 5.46 -18.83 19.82
CA ARG A 245 4.04 -18.60 19.56
C ARG A 245 3.81 -17.24 18.91
N GLN A 246 4.46 -16.20 19.42
CA GLN A 246 4.39 -14.86 18.81
C GLN A 246 4.98 -14.87 17.40
N LEU A 247 6.11 -15.55 17.19
CA LEU A 247 6.69 -15.69 15.84
C LEU A 247 5.75 -16.43 14.89
N ALA A 248 5.09 -17.50 15.35
CA ALA A 248 4.09 -18.22 14.55
C ALA A 248 2.88 -17.34 14.19
N GLU A 249 2.45 -16.48 15.11
CA GLU A 249 1.35 -15.53 14.89
C GLU A 249 1.76 -14.38 13.95
N ASP A 250 2.97 -13.83 14.14
CA ASP A 250 3.53 -12.72 13.35
C ASP A 250 3.79 -13.13 11.90
N THR A 251 4.25 -14.37 11.66
CA THR A 251 4.59 -14.87 10.33
C THR A 251 3.54 -15.79 9.74
N GLY A 252 2.45 -16.12 10.45
CA GLY A 252 1.46 -17.09 9.99
C GLY A 252 1.97 -18.53 9.80
N TYR A 253 3.21 -18.84 10.21
CA TYR A 253 3.78 -20.18 10.10
C TYR A 253 3.33 -21.06 11.27
N SER A 254 3.21 -22.37 11.04
CA SER A 254 2.94 -23.29 12.13
C SER A 254 4.07 -23.25 13.18
N ILE A 255 3.72 -23.48 14.44
CA ILE A 255 4.70 -23.58 15.55
C ILE A 255 5.82 -24.58 15.22
N GLN A 256 5.47 -25.68 14.54
CA GLN A 256 6.45 -26.67 14.10
C GLN A 256 7.39 -26.10 13.05
N ARG A 257 6.87 -25.35 12.06
CA ARG A 257 7.70 -24.73 11.01
C ARG A 257 8.65 -23.67 11.58
N ILE A 258 8.19 -22.84 12.52
CA ILE A 258 9.06 -21.90 13.24
C ILE A 258 10.19 -22.64 13.96
N ARG A 259 9.87 -23.74 14.66
CA ARG A 259 10.89 -24.56 15.33
C ARG A 259 11.86 -25.21 14.35
N THR A 260 11.41 -25.60 13.16
CA THR A 260 12.29 -26.16 12.13
C THR A 260 13.26 -25.10 11.60
N LEU A 261 12.76 -23.88 11.29
CA LEU A 261 13.60 -22.79 10.80
C LEU A 261 14.58 -22.28 11.85
N LEU A 262 14.16 -22.14 13.11
CA LEU A 262 15.04 -21.79 14.22
C LEU A 262 16.14 -22.85 14.45
N ARG A 263 15.82 -24.14 14.24
CA ARG A 263 16.84 -25.20 14.31
C ARG A 263 17.79 -25.22 13.12
N ALA A 264 17.28 -24.95 11.91
CA ALA A 264 18.12 -24.86 10.71
C ALA A 264 19.14 -23.74 10.85
N ALA A 265 18.72 -22.60 11.39
CA ALA A 265 19.61 -21.54 11.85
C ALA A 265 20.06 -21.78 13.29
N GLU A 266 20.47 -23.00 13.68
CA GLU A 266 21.20 -23.33 14.92
C GLU A 266 20.81 -22.55 16.22
N THR A 267 19.54 -22.26 16.45
CA THR A 267 19.11 -21.37 17.53
C THR A 267 18.94 -22.14 18.84
N SER A 268 19.60 -21.67 19.90
CA SER A 268 19.41 -22.19 21.26
C SER A 268 17.99 -21.89 21.76
N MET A 269 17.16 -22.92 21.86
CA MET A 269 15.76 -22.78 22.27
C MET A 269 15.65 -22.59 23.78
N ARG A 270 14.89 -21.58 24.22
CA ARG A 270 14.54 -21.39 25.63
C ARG A 270 13.76 -22.60 26.17
N PRO A 271 13.92 -22.94 27.45
CA PRO A 271 13.19 -24.05 28.07
C PRO A 271 11.67 -23.86 27.95
N ARG A 272 10.94 -24.97 27.74
CA ARG A 272 9.47 -24.96 27.66
C ARG A 272 8.90 -24.66 29.05
N GLY A 273 8.25 -23.51 29.19
CA GLY A 273 7.51 -23.19 30.41
C GLY A 273 6.33 -24.15 30.63
N ARG A 274 6.47 -25.05 31.61
CA ARG A 274 5.37 -25.48 32.47
C ARG A 274 5.57 -24.68 33.76
N GLY A 275 4.52 -24.04 34.27
CA GLY A 275 4.62 -23.04 35.34
C GLY A 275 5.55 -23.47 36.47
N ALA A 276 6.38 -22.55 36.94
CA ALA A 276 6.93 -22.67 38.28
C ALA A 276 5.71 -22.74 39.21
N ALA A 277 5.43 -23.94 39.73
CA ALA A 277 4.57 -24.08 40.87
C ALA A 277 5.20 -23.22 41.96
N VAL A 278 4.51 -22.15 42.33
CA VAL A 278 4.78 -21.47 43.58
C VAL A 278 4.62 -22.55 44.64
N SER A 279 5.73 -22.89 45.30
CA SER A 279 5.72 -23.70 46.50
C SER A 279 4.78 -23.01 47.50
N THR A 280 3.61 -23.60 47.74
CA THR A 280 2.66 -23.16 48.77
C THR A 280 3.11 -23.57 50.18
N ALA A 281 4.42 -23.64 50.43
CA ALA A 281 4.95 -24.11 51.72
C ALA A 281 5.31 -23.01 52.71
N ASP A 282 5.37 -21.73 52.32
CA ASP A 282 5.83 -20.64 53.23
C ASP A 282 4.84 -19.47 53.34
N LEU A 283 3.57 -19.74 53.70
CA LEU A 283 2.59 -18.67 54.00
C LEU A 283 1.99 -18.74 55.42
N PHE A 284 2.45 -19.66 56.27
CA PHE A 284 2.06 -19.70 57.69
C PHE A 284 3.28 -19.91 58.59
N GLN A 285 4.15 -18.91 58.68
CA GLN A 285 5.02 -18.72 59.84
C GLN A 285 5.61 -17.30 59.80
N ALA A 286 4.85 -16.32 60.30
CA ALA A 286 5.34 -15.12 60.99
C ALA A 286 4.16 -14.16 61.28
N ALA A 287 3.52 -14.33 62.43
CA ALA A 287 3.03 -13.26 63.32
C ALA A 287 2.27 -13.94 64.49
N GLU A 288 2.89 -13.84 65.66
CA GLU A 288 2.40 -14.02 67.05
C GLU A 288 1.07 -14.76 67.32
#